data_AF-A0A224YBR7-F1
#
_entry.id   AF-A0A224YBR7-F1
#
_cell.length_a   1.000
_cell.length_b   1.000
_cell.length_c   1.000
_cell.angle_alpha   90.00
_cell.angle_beta   90.00
_cell.angle_gamma   90.00
#
_symmetry.space_group_name_H-M   'P 1'
#
loop_
_entity.id
_entity.type
_entity.pdbx_description
1 polymer ?
#
loop_
_entity_poly.entity_id
_entity_poly.type
_entity_poly.pdbx_seq_one_letter_code
_entity_poly.pdbx_strand_id
1 'polypeptide(L)'
;MCRISIIMAFLVVVCVASALGWAQQTENNPNGQSLNRKPRIKPKRNVTATNQKKKEKYLCYEQPRRRNCRALFTRWYYTGGNHCMEVTGCVYGGFTDPYKCRKICARLHRKQQGTKPRPKEKRNTN
;
A
#
# COMPACT_ATOMS: atom_id res chain seq x y z
N MET A 1 10.12 -15.94 41.53
CA MET A 1 9.05 -15.92 40.50
C MET A 1 9.70 -15.96 39.12
N CYS A 2 9.68 -17.14 38.51
CA CYS A 2 10.35 -17.49 37.25
C CYS A 2 9.54 -17.07 36.03
N ARG A 3 10.06 -16.19 35.17
CA ARG A 3 9.44 -15.82 33.87
C ARG A 3 10.34 -16.01 32.65
N ILE A 4 11.47 -16.69 32.78
CA ILE A 4 12.45 -16.85 31.68
C ILE A 4 12.20 -18.14 30.86
N SER A 5 11.37 -19.08 31.34
CA SER A 5 11.20 -20.41 30.73
C SER A 5 10.39 -20.51 29.44
N ILE A 6 9.67 -19.47 29.01
CA ILE A 6 8.70 -19.62 27.90
C ILE A 6 9.33 -19.39 26.52
N ILE A 7 10.43 -18.63 26.42
CA ILE A 7 10.98 -18.21 25.12
C ILE A 7 11.74 -19.34 24.42
N MET A 8 12.40 -20.23 25.18
CA MET A 8 13.25 -21.29 24.60
C MET A 8 12.44 -22.45 23.99
N ALA A 9 11.16 -22.61 24.34
CA ALA A 9 10.32 -23.67 23.79
C ALA A 9 9.89 -23.40 22.34
N PHE A 10 9.78 -22.14 21.92
CA PHE A 10 9.30 -21.80 20.57
C PHE A 10 10.37 -21.91 19.47
N LEU A 11 11.66 -21.83 19.82
CA LEU A 11 12.74 -21.93 18.84
C LEU A 11 12.98 -23.36 18.34
N VAL A 12 12.65 -24.38 19.15
CA VAL A 12 12.88 -25.78 18.76
C VAL A 12 11.86 -26.27 17.71
N VAL A 13 10.64 -25.73 17.71
CA VAL A 13 9.58 -26.17 16.78
C VAL A 13 9.81 -25.68 15.35
N VAL A 14 10.51 -24.55 15.15
CA VAL A 14 10.70 -23.98 13.81
C VAL A 14 11.85 -24.66 13.04
N CYS A 15 12.77 -25.37 13.71
CA CYS A 15 13.93 -25.97 13.07
C CYS A 15 13.73 -27.36 12.42
N VAL A 16 12.59 -28.04 12.64
CA VAL A 16 12.39 -29.42 12.11
C VAL A 16 11.74 -29.45 10.72
N ALA A 17 11.15 -28.34 10.25
CA ALA A 17 10.43 -28.31 8.97
C ALA A 17 11.33 -28.14 7.73
N SER A 18 12.64 -27.96 7.88
CA SER A 18 13.56 -27.70 6.76
C SER A 18 14.26 -28.94 6.21
N ALA A 19 13.98 -30.15 6.74
CA ALA A 19 14.72 -31.37 6.40
C ALA A 19 13.99 -32.35 5.47
N LEU A 20 12.77 -32.05 5.01
CA LEU A 20 12.06 -32.89 4.04
C LEU A 20 12.23 -32.32 2.64
N GLY A 21 13.38 -32.64 2.06
CA GLY A 21 13.65 -32.51 0.64
C GLY A 21 12.57 -33.22 -0.17
N TRP A 22 11.89 -32.46 -1.03
CA TRP A 22 11.07 -33.04 -2.07
C TRP A 22 11.99 -33.63 -3.14
N ALA A 23 12.12 -34.95 -3.10
CA ALA A 23 12.52 -35.74 -4.25
C ALA A 23 11.48 -35.55 -5.35
N GLN A 24 11.90 -35.05 -6.51
CA GLN A 24 11.06 -35.01 -7.70
C GLN A 24 11.64 -35.99 -8.71
N GLN A 25 10.86 -37.04 -8.98
CA GLN A 25 11.15 -38.13 -9.91
C GLN A 25 11.51 -37.60 -11.29
N THR A 26 12.64 -38.07 -11.82
CA THR A 26 12.98 -38.04 -13.23
C THR A 26 12.40 -39.31 -13.87
N GLU A 27 11.30 -39.17 -14.62
CA GLU A 27 10.91 -40.18 -15.61
C GLU A 27 11.14 -39.64 -17.02
N ASN A 28 11.94 -40.41 -17.76
CA ASN A 28 12.23 -40.25 -19.16
C ASN A 28 11.04 -40.73 -20.00
N ASN A 29 10.59 -39.95 -21.00
CA ASN A 29 10.38 -40.47 -22.36
C ASN A 29 10.08 -39.34 -23.38
N PRO A 30 10.42 -39.52 -24.68
CA PRO A 30 10.46 -38.50 -25.71
C PRO A 30 9.19 -38.44 -26.56
N ASN A 31 9.10 -37.36 -27.34
CA ASN A 31 8.28 -37.17 -28.54
C ASN A 31 6.75 -37.13 -28.37
N GLY A 32 6.23 -35.91 -28.44
CA GLY A 32 4.83 -35.62 -28.77
C GLY A 32 4.66 -34.14 -29.08
N GLN A 33 4.73 -33.78 -30.37
CA GLN A 33 4.33 -32.47 -30.87
C GLN A 33 2.92 -32.12 -30.36
N SER A 34 2.76 -31.00 -29.65
CA SER A 34 1.45 -30.44 -29.39
C SER A 34 1.52 -28.92 -29.20
N LEU A 35 0.63 -28.26 -29.93
CA LEU A 35 0.50 -26.83 -30.18
C LEU A 35 0.89 -25.89 -29.02
N ASN A 36 1.90 -25.07 -29.31
CA ASN A 36 2.48 -24.06 -28.46
C ASN A 36 1.55 -22.83 -28.35
N ARG A 37 0.59 -22.86 -27.41
CA ARG A 37 0.02 -21.64 -26.82
C ARG A 37 -0.09 -21.82 -25.31
N LYS A 38 1.00 -21.51 -24.60
CA LYS A 38 0.92 -21.23 -23.16
C LYS A 38 -0.17 -20.17 -22.93
N PRO A 39 -1.20 -20.45 -22.11
CA PRO A 39 -2.07 -19.40 -21.64
C PRO A 39 -1.21 -18.37 -20.92
N ARG A 40 -1.20 -17.11 -21.37
CA ARG A 40 -0.67 -16.00 -20.57
C ARG A 40 -1.57 -15.89 -19.35
N ILE A 41 -1.25 -16.64 -18.30
CA ILE A 41 -1.80 -16.45 -16.97
C ILE A 41 -1.31 -15.06 -16.54
N LYS A 42 -2.11 -14.03 -16.80
CA LYS A 42 -1.88 -12.72 -16.20
C LYS A 42 -1.92 -12.95 -14.70
N PRO A 43 -0.83 -12.67 -13.95
CA PRO A 43 -0.89 -12.82 -12.50
C PRO A 43 -2.04 -11.95 -11.99
N LYS A 44 -2.92 -12.53 -11.17
CA LYS A 44 -4.00 -11.82 -10.47
C LYS A 44 -3.37 -10.70 -9.63
N ARG A 45 -3.12 -9.54 -10.24
CA ARG A 45 -2.46 -8.40 -9.60
C ARG A 45 -3.41 -7.83 -8.53
N ASN A 46 -3.14 -8.16 -7.28
CA ASN A 46 -3.22 -7.30 -6.09
C ASN A 46 -4.33 -6.23 -6.10
N VAL A 47 -5.59 -6.65 -6.13
CA VAL A 47 -6.77 -5.76 -6.05
C VAL A 47 -6.81 -4.98 -4.72
N THR A 48 -6.26 -5.54 -3.65
CA THR A 48 -6.20 -4.90 -2.32
C THR A 48 -5.29 -3.67 -2.28
N ALA A 49 -4.13 -3.73 -2.95
CA ALA A 49 -3.14 -2.64 -2.93
C ALA A 49 -3.61 -1.38 -3.69
N THR A 50 -4.40 -1.54 -4.76
CA THR A 50 -4.97 -0.41 -5.50
C THR A 50 -6.09 0.27 -4.72
N ASN A 51 -6.90 -0.49 -3.97
CA ASN A 51 -7.97 0.05 -3.13
C ASN A 51 -7.43 0.86 -1.95
N GLN A 52 -6.38 0.39 -1.27
CA GLN A 52 -5.71 1.16 -0.21
C GLN A 52 -5.18 2.50 -0.73
N LYS A 53 -4.47 2.49 -1.87
CA LYS A 53 -3.96 3.73 -2.49
C LYS A 53 -5.08 4.71 -2.86
N LYS A 54 -6.25 4.23 -3.27
CA LYS A 54 -7.40 5.10 -3.52
C LYS A 54 -7.89 5.71 -2.21
N LYS A 55 -8.12 4.89 -1.17
CA LYS A 55 -8.56 5.34 0.16
C LYS A 55 -7.65 6.42 0.74
N GLU A 56 -6.34 6.20 0.69
CA GLU A 56 -5.36 7.18 1.20
C GLU A 56 -5.44 8.53 0.49
N LYS A 57 -5.73 8.56 -0.81
CA LYS A 57 -5.89 9.84 -1.53
C LYS A 57 -7.09 10.63 -1.05
N TYR A 58 -8.18 9.98 -0.65
CA TYR A 58 -9.36 10.65 -0.13
C TYR A 58 -9.10 11.35 1.21
N LEU A 59 -8.21 10.79 2.04
CA LEU A 59 -7.84 11.38 3.34
C LEU A 59 -7.19 12.76 3.19
N CYS A 60 -6.60 13.09 2.04
CA CYS A 60 -6.01 14.41 1.78
C CYS A 60 -7.05 15.53 1.65
N TYR A 61 -8.32 15.20 1.46
CA TYR A 61 -9.42 16.17 1.38
C TYR A 61 -10.30 16.16 2.64
N GLU A 62 -10.01 15.27 3.58
CA GLU A 62 -10.79 15.12 4.79
C GLU A 62 -10.36 16.16 5.84
N GLN A 63 -11.34 16.80 6.46
CA GLN A 63 -11.11 17.72 7.57
C GLN A 63 -11.27 16.98 8.91
N PRO A 64 -10.51 17.37 9.94
CA PRO A 64 -10.61 16.75 11.25
C PRO A 64 -12.01 16.98 11.85
N ARG A 65 -12.74 15.89 12.07
CA ARG A 65 -14.05 15.91 12.73
C ARG A 65 -13.96 15.22 14.08
N ARG A 66 -14.11 16.01 15.15
CA ARG A 66 -14.18 15.49 16.51
C ARG A 66 -15.53 14.81 16.75
N ARG A 67 -15.51 13.72 17.50
CA ARG A 67 -16.68 12.98 17.96
C ARG A 67 -16.62 12.77 19.46
N ASN A 68 -17.69 12.24 20.01
CA ASN A 68 -17.75 11.83 21.41
C ASN A 68 -17.26 10.38 21.51
N CYS A 69 -16.05 10.18 21.99
CA CYS A 69 -15.57 8.86 22.40
C CYS A 69 -14.60 8.95 23.58
N ARG A 70 -14.42 7.83 24.27
CA ARG A 70 -13.60 7.73 25.47
C ARG A 70 -12.09 7.67 25.18
N ALA A 71 -11.72 7.36 23.93
CA ALA A 71 -10.33 7.24 23.51
C ALA A 71 -9.84 8.50 22.79
N LEU A 72 -8.56 8.81 22.97
CA LEU A 72 -7.87 9.87 22.25
C LEU A 72 -6.90 9.22 21.25
N PHE A 73 -7.01 9.63 19.99
CA PHE A 73 -6.10 9.20 18.92
C PHE A 73 -5.39 10.42 18.35
N THR A 74 -4.10 10.26 18.10
CA THR A 74 -3.32 11.21 17.32
C THR A 74 -3.46 10.88 15.83
N ARG A 75 -3.92 11.85 15.04
CA ARG A 75 -4.12 11.73 13.60
C ARG A 75 -3.56 12.94 12.87
N TRP A 76 -3.14 12.72 11.62
CA TRP A 76 -2.53 13.74 10.78
C TRP A 76 -3.45 14.09 9.60
N TYR A 77 -3.77 15.37 9.46
CA TYR A 77 -4.65 15.89 8.42
C TYR A 77 -3.90 16.86 7.52
N TYR A 78 -4.18 16.83 6.22
CA TYR A 78 -3.54 17.72 5.26
C TYR A 78 -4.20 19.11 5.31
N THR A 79 -3.40 20.16 5.48
CA THR A 79 -3.89 21.55 5.60
C THR A 79 -3.59 22.41 4.37
N GLY A 80 -2.95 21.83 3.34
CA GLY A 80 -2.51 22.55 2.15
C GLY A 80 -1.01 22.87 2.16
N GLY A 81 -0.47 23.32 1.03
CA GLY A 81 0.92 23.79 0.95
C GLY A 81 2.01 22.77 1.29
N ASN A 82 1.74 21.46 1.22
CA ASN A 82 2.61 20.38 1.72
C ASN A 82 2.71 20.27 3.26
N HIS A 83 1.77 20.86 3.99
CA HIS A 83 1.69 20.79 5.44
C HIS A 83 0.66 19.77 5.91
N CYS A 84 1.00 19.05 6.96
CA CYS A 84 0.11 18.19 7.70
C CYS A 84 0.08 18.64 9.15
N MET A 85 -1.11 18.68 9.73
CA MET A 85 -1.35 19.10 11.11
C MET A 85 -1.68 17.89 11.97
N GLU A 86 -1.08 17.83 13.15
CA GLU A 86 -1.41 16.85 14.18
C GLU A 86 -2.71 17.26 14.88
N VAL A 87 -3.62 16.30 15.01
CA VAL A 87 -4.86 16.46 15.77
C VAL A 87 -4.98 15.30 16.72
N THR A 88 -4.95 15.62 18.01
CA THR A 88 -5.16 14.65 19.09
C THR A 88 -6.57 14.80 19.62
N GLY A 89 -7.32 13.71 19.64
CA GLY A 89 -8.70 13.71 20.09
C GLY A 89 -9.45 12.46 19.69
N CYS A 90 -10.74 12.45 19.98
CA CYS A 90 -11.65 11.49 19.36
C CYS A 90 -11.93 11.93 17.91
N VAL A 91 -11.00 11.67 17.01
CA VAL A 91 -11.09 12.06 15.59
C VAL A 91 -11.04 10.83 14.69
N TYR A 92 -11.85 10.87 13.61
CA TYR A 92 -11.89 9.83 12.59
C TYR A 92 -11.24 10.29 11.30
N GLY A 93 -10.71 9.32 10.55
CA GLY A 93 -10.01 9.59 9.31
C GLY A 93 -8.56 9.99 9.54
N GLY A 94 -8.03 10.77 8.61
CA GLY A 94 -6.64 11.21 8.63
C GLY A 94 -5.62 10.06 8.58
N PHE A 95 -4.35 10.42 8.58
CA PHE A 95 -3.24 9.48 8.56
C PHE A 95 -2.77 9.17 9.99
N THR A 96 -2.27 7.96 10.20
CA THR A 96 -1.58 7.59 11.46
C THR A 96 -0.13 8.07 11.50
N ASP A 97 0.44 8.43 10.35
CA ASP A 97 1.85 8.74 10.17
C ASP A 97 1.99 10.10 9.45
N PRO A 98 2.71 11.09 10.04
CA PRO A 98 2.90 12.40 9.44
C PRO A 98 3.61 12.33 8.08
N TYR A 99 4.58 11.43 7.96
CA TYR A 99 5.35 11.25 6.74
C TYR A 99 4.47 10.73 5.60
N LYS A 100 3.56 9.78 5.90
CA LYS A 100 2.58 9.30 4.91
C LYS A 100 1.63 10.41 4.47
N CYS A 101 1.11 11.20 5.41
CA CYS A 101 0.27 12.35 5.09
C CYS A 101 0.98 13.29 4.10
N ARG A 102 2.19 13.73 4.45
CA ARG A 102 2.97 14.66 3.62
C ARG A 102 3.28 14.05 2.26
N LYS A 103 3.78 12.82 2.21
CA LYS A 103 4.20 12.15 0.97
C LYS A 103 3.04 11.97 -0.01
N ILE A 104 1.87 11.56 0.47
CA ILE A 104 0.72 11.25 -0.38
C ILE A 104 0.04 12.54 -0.83
N CYS A 105 -0.22 13.47 0.10
CA CYS A 105 -0.98 14.68 -0.20
C CYS A 105 -0.16 15.72 -0.95
N ALA A 106 1.13 15.90 -0.65
CA ALA A 106 2.02 16.77 -1.43
C ALA A 106 2.10 16.33 -2.90
N ARG A 107 2.18 15.01 -3.13
CA ARG A 107 2.24 14.46 -4.49
C ARG A 107 0.93 14.69 -5.26
N LEU A 108 -0.22 14.61 -4.60
CA LEU A 108 -1.51 14.92 -5.22
C LEU A 108 -1.62 16.40 -5.58
N HIS A 109 -1.22 17.28 -4.66
CA HIS A 109 -1.27 18.73 -4.89
C HIS A 109 -0.41 19.16 -6.08
N ARG A 110 0.83 18.65 -6.18
CA ARG A 110 1.71 18.91 -7.34
C ARG A 110 1.11 18.45 -8.67
N LYS A 111 0.39 17.32 -8.67
CA LYS A 111 -0.29 16.84 -9.88
C LYS A 111 -1.43 17.76 -10.33
N GLN A 112 -2.16 18.34 -9.38
CA GLN A 112 -3.24 19.29 -9.70
C GLN A 112 -2.69 20.61 -10.27
N GLN A 113 -1.51 21.04 -9.81
CA GLN A 113 -0.86 22.25 -10.32
C GLN A 113 -0.20 22.06 -11.71
N GLY A 114 0.05 20.81 -12.13
CA GLY A 114 0.90 20.48 -13.27
C GLY A 114 0.25 20.50 -14.66
N THR A 115 -1.00 20.92 -14.81
CA THR A 115 -1.66 20.94 -16.13
C THR A 115 -2.26 22.30 -16.45
N LYS A 116 -1.41 23.32 -16.65
CA LYS A 116 -1.80 24.37 -17.58
C LYS A 116 -1.64 23.78 -18.99
N PRO A 117 -2.73 23.61 -19.77
CA PRO A 117 -2.58 23.19 -21.16
C PRO A 117 -1.67 24.19 -21.86
N ARG A 118 -0.67 23.67 -22.60
CA ARG A 118 0.21 24.48 -23.45
C ARG A 118 -0.71 25.33 -24.35
N PRO A 119 -0.56 26.67 -24.35
CA PRO A 119 -1.36 27.52 -25.24
C PRO A 119 -1.24 26.99 -26.67
N LYS A 120 -2.38 26.65 -27.29
CA LYS A 120 -2.39 26.25 -28.70
C LYS A 120 -2.03 27.49 -29.50
N GLU A 121 -0.88 27.44 -30.17
CA GLU A 121 -0.46 28.44 -31.15
C GLU A 121 -1.55 28.52 -32.23
N LYS A 122 -2.27 29.64 -32.30
CA LYS A 122 -3.25 29.88 -33.36
C LYS A 122 -2.48 30.10 -34.64
N ARG A 123 -2.47 29.11 -35.53
CA ARG A 123 -1.96 29.26 -36.89
C ARG A 123 -2.92 30.17 -37.64
N ASN A 124 -2.55 31.43 -37.82
CA ASN A 124 -3.24 32.34 -38.73
C ASN A 124 -2.84 31.92 -40.15
N THR A 125 -3.72 31.22 -40.84
CA THR A 125 -3.66 31.06 -42.29
C THR A 125 -4.19 32.34 -42.93
N ASN A 126 -3.32 33.05 -43.64
CA ASN A 126 -3.65 34.12 -44.57
C ASN A 126 -4.35 33.57 -45.81
#